data_AF-A0A6J8DIV1-F1
#
_entry.id   AF-A0A6J8DIV1-F1
#
_cell.length_a   1.000
_cell.length_b   1.000
_cell.length_c   1.000
_cell.angle_alpha   90.00
_cell.angle_beta   90.00
_cell.angle_gamma   90.00
#
_symmetry.space_group_name_H-M   'P 1'
#
loop_
_entity.id
_entity.type
_entity.pdbx_description
1 polymer ?
#
loop_
_entity_poly.entity_id
_entity_poly.type
_entity_poly.pdbx_seq_one_letter_code
_entity_poly.pdbx_strand_id
1 'polypeptide(L)'
;MADVSADISLSPDNELNVEWTDTLLTNIKDDLPKVCKFEGQLPQGLKLYSQQPVLLYRWYHKRKGEVRTIYRDTTGPYYEVGQTLQIPEDFEGWFELVPPDFGRVKYYESIEEISKTMPMKFFTRTNLTGICLGNSGESEQTYVQRKIPAGTVLKVESTFKAKWRTCAETGVLKKKQKEWTSREIQYLKCIDNKEQEILIPFTAKGKFHPVYQNGSSDSKSVFRMKDILTDLTLPVKVRIIYGKPPVVPCIFTGMLVIKRRITEDVFVGSTITFKRHALFELPAYNDVKIFMAKSEEQFVDMKTYKDAKQLCQKYSDSYSSLIKLSPTLDTDHQMIQHIPTEKTKQRHESLKTLDLITNISLTDDEPRSQFMESSSDDTVSEQSLTLGTLVELEEFSNRTSMMC
;
A
#
# COMPACT_ATOMS: atom_id res chain seq x y z
N MET A 1 7.60 33.63 28.79
CA MET A 1 8.94 33.10 29.13
C MET A 1 8.76 31.90 30.03
N ALA A 2 8.87 30.72 29.46
CA ALA A 2 9.10 29.46 30.17
C ALA A 2 9.83 28.58 29.15
N ASP A 3 11.14 28.66 29.22
CA ASP A 3 12.09 27.89 28.41
C ASP A 3 12.05 26.45 28.95
N VAL A 4 11.61 25.51 28.12
CA VAL A 4 11.65 24.08 28.43
C VAL A 4 12.57 23.43 27.40
N SER A 5 13.85 23.80 27.49
CA SER A 5 14.96 22.99 26.99
C SER A 5 15.05 21.76 27.88
N ALA A 6 14.37 20.67 27.48
CA ALA A 6 14.62 19.37 28.08
C ALA A 6 16.01 18.91 27.62
N ASP A 7 17.02 19.19 28.45
CA ASP A 7 18.33 18.55 28.37
C ASP A 7 18.13 17.03 28.54
N ILE A 8 18.19 16.31 27.41
CA ILE A 8 18.39 14.87 27.41
C ILE A 8 19.90 14.67 27.59
N SER A 9 20.37 14.75 28.83
CA SER A 9 21.68 14.24 29.20
C SER A 9 21.63 12.71 29.14
N LEU A 10 21.99 12.17 27.97
CA LEU A 10 22.41 10.78 27.85
C LEU A 10 23.64 10.62 28.76
N SER A 11 23.54 9.77 29.79
CA SER A 11 24.73 9.32 30.52
C SER A 11 25.69 8.67 29.52
N PRO A 12 26.91 9.23 29.31
CA PRO A 12 27.89 8.67 28.37
C PRO A 12 28.63 7.45 28.94
N ASP A 13 28.43 7.11 30.22
CA ASP A 13 29.44 6.40 31.01
C ASP A 13 29.21 4.90 31.18
N ASN A 14 28.71 4.24 30.14
CA ASN A 14 29.07 2.85 29.89
C ASN A 14 29.59 2.79 28.46
N GLU A 15 30.76 3.41 28.25
CA GLU A 15 31.55 3.17 27.05
C GLU A 15 31.88 1.67 27.04
N LEU A 16 31.03 0.90 26.35
CA LEU A 16 31.37 -0.45 25.95
C LEU A 16 32.73 -0.34 25.26
N ASN A 17 33.74 -1.05 25.79
CA ASN A 17 35.09 -1.12 25.22
C ASN A 17 35.04 -1.94 23.92
N VAL A 18 34.38 -1.39 22.91
CA VAL A 18 34.21 -1.98 21.60
C VAL A 18 35.41 -1.56 20.77
N GLU A 19 36.15 -2.55 20.28
CA GLU A 19 37.14 -2.32 19.25
C GLU A 19 36.45 -2.13 17.90
N TRP A 20 36.83 -1.07 17.19
CA TRP A 20 36.25 -0.71 15.90
C TRP A 20 37.27 -0.92 14.77
N THR A 21 36.80 -1.34 13.59
CA THR A 21 37.58 -1.43 12.36
C THR A 21 36.89 -0.61 11.27
N ASP A 22 37.63 0.23 10.56
CA ASP A 22 37.09 1.03 9.47
C ASP A 22 36.89 0.21 8.19
N THR A 23 35.83 0.53 7.46
CA THR A 23 35.59 -0.01 6.11
C THR A 23 34.63 0.90 5.35
N LEU A 24 34.48 0.65 4.05
CA LEU A 24 33.46 1.29 3.23
C LEU A 24 32.15 0.53 3.37
N LEU A 25 31.03 1.27 3.41
CA LEU A 25 29.69 0.69 3.50
C LEU A 25 29.40 -0.31 2.37
N THR A 26 29.97 -0.10 1.18
CA THR A 26 29.80 -1.01 0.04
C THR A 26 30.46 -2.38 0.23
N ASN A 27 31.44 -2.50 1.13
CA ASN A 27 32.22 -3.73 1.33
C ASN A 27 31.52 -4.73 2.25
N ILE A 28 30.44 -4.33 2.92
CA ILE A 28 29.78 -5.17 3.94
C ILE A 28 28.45 -5.76 3.47
N LYS A 29 28.12 -5.63 2.18
CA LYS A 29 26.82 -6.09 1.63
C LYS A 29 26.53 -7.58 1.91
N ASP A 30 27.57 -8.41 1.83
CA ASP A 30 27.48 -9.86 1.98
C ASP A 30 27.74 -10.35 3.41
N ASP A 31 28.08 -9.43 4.33
CA ASP A 31 28.43 -9.73 5.71
C ASP A 31 27.52 -8.95 6.66
N LEU A 32 26.21 -9.17 6.55
CA LEU A 32 25.16 -8.60 7.41
C LEU A 32 24.47 -9.72 8.21
N PRO A 33 23.96 -9.44 9.43
CA PRO A 33 23.90 -8.15 10.11
C PRO A 33 25.21 -7.75 10.80
N LYS A 34 25.43 -6.44 11.02
CA LYS A 34 26.61 -5.89 11.73
C LYS A 34 26.28 -4.68 12.58
N VAL A 35 26.99 -4.55 13.70
CA VAL A 35 27.01 -3.32 14.49
C VAL A 35 28.08 -2.37 13.96
N CYS A 36 27.67 -1.14 13.61
CA CYS A 36 28.59 -0.11 13.14
C CYS A 36 28.30 1.27 13.72
N LYS A 37 29.29 2.16 13.61
CA LYS A 37 29.17 3.62 13.78
C LYS A 37 29.48 4.29 12.44
N PHE A 38 28.90 5.46 12.22
CA PHE A 38 29.15 6.26 11.02
C PHE A 38 30.19 7.34 11.29
N GLU A 39 31.08 7.56 10.33
CA GLU A 39 32.00 8.69 10.33
C GLU A 39 31.80 9.52 9.05
N GLY A 40 31.71 10.83 9.21
CA GLY A 40 31.52 11.77 8.11
C GLY A 40 30.13 12.43 8.09
N GLN A 41 29.88 13.20 7.03
CA GLN A 41 28.63 13.93 6.88
C GLN A 41 27.55 13.03 6.28
N LEU A 42 26.70 12.48 7.13
CA LEU A 42 25.43 11.91 6.67
C LEU A 42 24.48 13.04 6.23
N PRO A 43 23.55 12.76 5.28
CA PRO A 43 22.44 13.66 4.98
C PRO A 43 21.71 14.08 6.25
N GLN A 44 21.16 15.30 6.28
CA GLN A 44 20.58 15.86 7.50
C GLN A 44 19.49 14.97 8.14
N GLY A 45 18.67 14.29 7.33
CA GLY A 45 17.67 13.34 7.82
C GLY A 45 18.24 12.09 8.51
N LEU A 46 19.54 11.82 8.34
CA LEU A 46 20.22 10.64 8.89
C LEU A 46 21.26 10.99 9.98
N LYS A 47 21.50 12.28 10.26
CA LYS A 47 22.49 12.72 11.26
C LYS A 47 22.24 12.20 12.67
N LEU A 48 20.99 11.94 13.04
CA LEU A 48 20.66 11.34 14.34
C LEU A 48 21.30 9.94 14.50
N TYR A 49 21.45 9.21 13.40
CA TYR A 49 22.00 7.85 13.43
C TYR A 49 23.53 7.83 13.52
N SER A 50 24.24 8.89 13.15
CA SER A 50 25.71 8.98 13.31
C SER A 50 26.15 9.22 14.76
N GLN A 51 25.23 9.53 15.67
CA GLN A 51 25.55 9.84 17.07
C GLN A 51 25.61 8.59 17.97
N GLN A 52 25.41 7.40 17.42
CA GLN A 52 25.31 6.15 18.17
C GLN A 52 25.70 4.92 17.34
N PRO A 53 26.01 3.78 17.97
CA PRO A 53 26.02 2.49 17.28
C PRO A 53 24.65 2.11 16.72
N VAL A 54 24.65 1.54 15.52
CA VAL A 54 23.46 1.01 14.85
C VAL A 54 23.70 -0.42 14.38
N LEU A 55 22.61 -1.17 14.22
CA LEU A 55 22.61 -2.49 13.61
C LEU A 55 22.23 -2.32 12.13
N LEU A 56 23.20 -2.46 11.22
CA LEU A 56 22.88 -2.67 9.81
C LEU A 56 22.47 -4.12 9.64
N TYR A 57 21.31 -4.36 9.03
CA TYR A 57 20.70 -5.68 9.05
C TYR A 57 20.57 -6.31 7.67
N ARG A 58 20.14 -5.55 6.68
CA ARG A 58 19.91 -6.09 5.34
C ARG A 58 20.18 -5.06 4.26
N TRP A 59 20.76 -5.53 3.17
CA TRP A 59 21.03 -4.77 1.97
C TRP A 59 19.96 -5.05 0.91
N TYR A 60 19.59 -4.02 0.16
CA TYR A 60 18.70 -4.11 -0.99
C TYR A 60 19.24 -3.29 -2.15
N HIS A 61 19.08 -3.81 -3.36
CA HIS A 61 19.17 -3.03 -4.59
C HIS A 61 17.75 -2.60 -4.98
N LYS A 62 17.43 -1.31 -4.90
CA LYS A 62 16.06 -0.83 -5.12
C LYS A 62 15.97 0.24 -6.19
N ARG A 63 14.90 0.12 -6.97
CA ARG A 63 14.40 1.21 -7.82
C ARG A 63 13.30 1.96 -7.08
N LYS A 64 13.36 3.29 -7.11
CA LYS A 64 12.42 4.18 -6.43
C LYS A 64 12.03 5.34 -7.35
N GLY A 65 10.83 5.86 -7.19
CA GLY A 65 10.46 7.17 -7.72
C GLY A 65 10.86 8.26 -6.75
N GLU A 66 11.48 9.34 -7.24
CA GLU A 66 11.58 10.59 -6.51
C GLU A 66 10.33 11.41 -6.75
N VAL A 67 9.63 11.76 -5.69
CA VAL A 67 8.24 12.22 -5.75
C VAL A 67 8.04 13.49 -4.94
N ARG A 68 7.23 14.40 -5.46
CA ARG A 68 6.76 15.59 -4.73
C ARG A 68 5.26 15.51 -4.54
N THR A 69 4.79 15.86 -3.34
CA THR A 69 3.35 16.04 -3.10
C THR A 69 2.87 17.27 -3.84
N ILE A 70 1.71 17.18 -4.50
CA ILE A 70 1.10 18.32 -5.18
C ILE A 70 -0.21 18.72 -4.51
N TYR A 71 -0.41 20.03 -4.39
CA TYR A 71 -1.67 20.65 -3.99
C TYR A 71 -2.16 21.50 -5.15
N ARG A 72 -3.46 21.47 -5.44
CA ARG A 72 -4.07 22.33 -6.46
C ARG A 72 -5.22 23.09 -5.83
N ASP A 73 -5.19 24.40 -5.97
CA ASP A 73 -6.35 25.24 -5.67
C ASP A 73 -7.39 25.13 -6.81
N THR A 74 -8.66 25.27 -6.47
CA THR A 74 -9.84 25.04 -7.32
C THR A 74 -9.75 25.63 -8.74
N THR A 75 -9.11 26.78 -8.89
CA THR A 75 -8.97 27.49 -10.18
C THR A 75 -7.52 27.76 -10.57
N GLY A 76 -6.57 27.47 -9.69
CA GLY A 76 -5.17 27.86 -9.83
C GLY A 76 -4.25 26.78 -10.44
N PRO A 77 -2.97 27.12 -10.61
CA PRO A 77 -1.93 26.12 -10.89
C PRO A 77 -1.81 25.15 -9.71
N TYR A 78 -1.15 24.02 -9.95
CA TYR A 78 -0.74 23.16 -8.86
C TYR A 78 0.60 23.63 -8.28
N TYR A 79 0.80 23.39 -6.99
CA TYR A 79 1.99 23.69 -6.23
C TYR A 79 2.59 22.40 -5.70
N GLU A 80 3.91 22.28 -5.77
CA GLU A 80 4.63 21.21 -5.10
C GLU A 80 4.86 21.60 -3.64
N VAL A 81 4.34 20.79 -2.72
CA VAL A 81 4.31 21.09 -1.29
C VAL A 81 5.02 19.99 -0.50
N GLY A 82 5.52 20.33 0.69
CA GLY A 82 6.18 19.37 1.57
C GLY A 82 7.63 19.04 1.20
N GLN A 83 8.11 17.92 1.71
CA GLN A 83 9.45 17.38 1.48
C GLN A 83 9.43 16.37 0.33
N THR A 84 10.58 16.15 -0.32
CA THR A 84 10.68 15.09 -1.32
C THR A 84 10.45 13.73 -0.67
N LEU A 85 9.64 12.91 -1.35
CA LEU A 85 9.33 11.55 -0.98
C LEU A 85 10.05 10.58 -1.92
N GLN A 86 10.36 9.40 -1.41
CA GLN A 86 10.80 8.27 -2.19
C GLN A 86 9.75 7.16 -2.11
N ILE A 87 9.28 6.69 -3.26
CA ILE A 87 8.33 5.58 -3.35
C ILE A 87 9.02 4.40 -4.04
N PRO A 88 9.26 3.29 -3.33
CA PRO A 88 9.84 2.07 -3.91
C PRO A 88 8.97 1.46 -5.01
N GLU A 89 9.59 0.80 -5.99
CA GLU A 89 8.86 0.12 -7.07
C GLU A 89 7.93 -1.00 -6.57
N ASP A 90 8.29 -1.63 -5.45
CA ASP A 90 7.59 -2.69 -4.76
C ASP A 90 6.56 -2.19 -3.74
N PHE A 91 6.29 -0.87 -3.70
CA PHE A 91 5.25 -0.30 -2.85
C PHE A 91 3.88 -0.94 -3.13
N GLU A 92 3.24 -1.43 -2.08
CA GLU A 92 1.90 -2.04 -2.15
C GLU A 92 0.79 -0.99 -2.23
N GLY A 93 0.77 -0.24 -3.33
CA GLY A 93 -0.30 0.70 -3.64
C GLY A 93 -0.67 0.71 -5.12
N TRP A 94 -1.77 1.41 -5.38
CA TRP A 94 -2.32 1.61 -6.72
C TRP A 94 -2.46 3.10 -7.01
N PHE A 95 -2.11 3.45 -8.23
CA PHE A 95 -2.07 4.82 -8.71
C PHE A 95 -2.96 4.98 -9.93
N GLU A 96 -3.69 6.09 -10.00
CA GLU A 96 -4.30 6.56 -11.24
C GLU A 96 -3.46 7.71 -11.81
N LEU A 97 -3.42 7.85 -13.14
CA LEU A 97 -2.79 9.00 -13.77
C LEU A 97 -3.70 10.21 -13.64
N VAL A 98 -3.18 11.33 -13.16
CA VAL A 98 -3.96 12.56 -13.03
C VAL A 98 -4.17 13.16 -14.42
N PRO A 99 -5.42 13.33 -14.89
CA PRO A 99 -5.66 13.90 -16.20
C PRO A 99 -5.24 15.39 -16.26
N PRO A 100 -5.11 15.99 -17.45
CA PRO A 100 -4.67 17.39 -17.58
C PRO A 100 -5.54 18.40 -16.83
N ASP A 101 -6.82 18.12 -16.68
CA ASP A 101 -7.79 18.94 -15.93
C ASP A 101 -7.78 18.69 -14.41
N PHE A 102 -6.91 17.80 -13.92
CA PHE A 102 -6.84 17.27 -12.55
C PHE A 102 -8.15 16.71 -12.00
N GLY A 103 -9.04 16.28 -12.90
CA GLY A 103 -10.23 15.54 -12.53
C GLY A 103 -9.90 14.20 -11.86
N ARG A 104 -10.95 13.47 -11.53
CA ARG A 104 -10.83 12.06 -11.13
C ARG A 104 -10.86 11.19 -12.37
N VAL A 105 -10.05 10.15 -12.38
CA VAL A 105 -10.12 9.14 -13.43
C VAL A 105 -11.46 8.42 -13.33
N LYS A 106 -12.12 8.23 -14.48
CA LYS A 106 -13.39 7.49 -14.55
C LYS A 106 -13.14 6.03 -14.15
N TYR A 107 -14.15 5.39 -13.59
CA TYR A 107 -14.15 3.96 -13.25
C TYR A 107 -15.34 3.28 -13.92
N TYR A 108 -15.34 1.95 -13.89
CA TYR A 108 -16.52 1.16 -14.20
C TYR A 108 -17.38 1.02 -12.94
N GLU A 109 -18.68 1.19 -13.08
CA GLU A 109 -19.63 1.25 -11.95
C GLU A 109 -20.27 -0.10 -11.62
N SER A 110 -20.14 -1.08 -12.53
CA SER A 110 -20.66 -2.43 -12.36
C SER A 110 -19.77 -3.49 -12.97
N ILE A 111 -19.94 -4.73 -12.50
CA ILE A 111 -19.32 -5.90 -13.10
C ILE A 111 -19.85 -6.17 -14.52
N GLU A 112 -21.08 -5.75 -14.82
CA GLU A 112 -21.61 -5.77 -16.19
C GLU A 112 -20.79 -4.89 -17.16
N GLU A 113 -20.28 -3.74 -16.72
CA GLU A 113 -19.44 -2.90 -17.57
C GLU A 113 -18.04 -3.50 -17.76
N ILE A 114 -17.48 -4.11 -16.69
CA ILE A 114 -16.23 -4.88 -16.77
C ILE A 114 -16.40 -6.07 -17.73
N SER A 115 -17.52 -6.78 -17.70
CA SER A 115 -17.75 -7.93 -18.57
C SER A 115 -17.93 -7.58 -20.04
N LYS A 116 -18.29 -6.32 -20.36
CA LYS A 116 -18.34 -5.82 -21.74
C LYS A 116 -16.96 -5.51 -22.30
N THR A 117 -16.02 -5.10 -21.45
CA THR A 117 -14.65 -4.72 -21.84
C THR A 117 -13.64 -5.86 -21.68
N MET A 118 -13.95 -6.84 -20.82
CA MET A 118 -13.13 -8.03 -20.55
C MET A 118 -11.64 -7.70 -20.33
N PRO A 119 -11.29 -6.77 -19.41
CA PRO A 119 -9.89 -6.50 -19.13
C PRO A 119 -9.26 -7.75 -18.50
N MET A 120 -8.02 -8.07 -18.83
CA MET A 120 -7.35 -9.26 -18.29
C MET A 120 -7.32 -9.30 -16.75
N LYS A 121 -7.19 -8.14 -16.11
CA LYS A 121 -7.29 -7.97 -14.66
C LYS A 121 -8.02 -6.67 -14.33
N PHE A 122 -8.76 -6.65 -13.22
CA PHE A 122 -9.30 -5.42 -12.66
C PHE A 122 -9.06 -5.34 -11.15
N PHE A 123 -9.00 -4.11 -10.67
CA PHE A 123 -8.84 -3.71 -9.29
C PHE A 123 -10.19 -3.19 -8.75
N THR A 124 -10.59 -3.65 -7.56
CA THR A 124 -11.80 -3.17 -6.89
C THR A 124 -11.48 -2.20 -5.75
N ARG A 125 -12.08 -1.01 -5.79
CA ARG A 125 -12.02 -0.03 -4.69
C ARG A 125 -13.14 -0.21 -3.66
N THR A 126 -14.10 -1.08 -3.95
CA THR A 126 -15.26 -1.37 -3.09
C THR A 126 -15.23 -2.83 -2.67
N ASN A 127 -15.77 -3.14 -1.49
CA ASN A 127 -15.98 -4.53 -1.09
C ASN A 127 -17.04 -5.15 -1.99
N LEU A 128 -16.83 -6.40 -2.41
CA LEU A 128 -17.80 -7.15 -3.20
C LEU A 128 -18.15 -8.46 -2.50
N THR A 129 -19.23 -9.07 -2.97
CA THR A 129 -19.60 -10.44 -2.64
C THR A 129 -19.68 -11.22 -3.93
N GLY A 130 -18.89 -12.30 -4.01
CA GLY A 130 -18.99 -13.31 -5.06
C GLY A 130 -19.43 -14.65 -4.48
N ILE A 131 -19.56 -15.65 -5.35
CA ILE A 131 -19.77 -17.04 -4.94
C ILE A 131 -18.63 -17.90 -5.46
N CYS A 132 -18.22 -18.88 -4.66
CA CYS A 132 -17.32 -19.94 -5.06
C CYS A 132 -18.12 -21.24 -5.14
N LEU A 133 -17.92 -22.01 -6.20
CA LEU A 133 -18.53 -23.32 -6.34
C LEU A 133 -17.75 -24.33 -5.51
N GLY A 134 -18.47 -25.14 -4.73
CA GLY A 134 -17.89 -26.27 -4.01
C GLY A 134 -17.78 -27.49 -4.93
N ASN A 135 -16.71 -28.26 -4.76
CA ASN A 135 -16.61 -29.59 -5.38
C ASN A 135 -17.43 -30.59 -4.57
N SER A 136 -18.75 -30.66 -4.80
CA SER A 136 -19.55 -31.79 -4.34
C SER A 136 -19.64 -32.81 -5.48
N GLY A 137 -19.19 -34.04 -5.23
CA GLY A 137 -19.36 -35.19 -6.12
C GLY A 137 -20.82 -35.72 -6.18
N GLU A 138 -21.77 -34.96 -5.63
CA GLU A 138 -23.20 -35.26 -5.62
C GLU A 138 -23.95 -34.31 -6.56
N SER A 139 -25.14 -34.71 -7.00
CA SER A 139 -25.95 -34.04 -8.03
C SER A 139 -26.35 -32.58 -7.75
N GLU A 140 -26.12 -32.06 -6.54
CA GLU A 140 -26.36 -30.67 -6.19
C GLU A 140 -25.03 -29.91 -6.02
N GLN A 141 -24.80 -28.91 -6.87
CA GLN A 141 -23.66 -28.00 -6.73
C GLN A 141 -23.84 -27.12 -5.50
N THR A 142 -23.00 -27.34 -4.49
CA THR A 142 -22.93 -26.44 -3.33
C THR A 142 -22.18 -25.17 -3.70
N TYR A 143 -22.56 -24.04 -3.10
CA TYR A 143 -21.84 -22.78 -3.29
C TYR A 143 -21.62 -22.11 -1.94
N VAL A 144 -20.55 -21.32 -1.86
CA VAL A 144 -20.20 -20.55 -0.68
C VAL A 144 -20.07 -19.08 -1.08
N GLN A 145 -20.79 -18.21 -0.39
CA GLN A 145 -20.60 -16.76 -0.56
C GLN A 145 -19.23 -16.36 -0.02
N ARG A 146 -18.54 -15.50 -0.78
CA ARG A 146 -17.21 -15.02 -0.42
C ARG A 146 -17.16 -13.51 -0.51
N LYS A 147 -16.75 -12.87 0.58
CA LYS A 147 -16.43 -11.45 0.62
C LYS A 147 -15.09 -11.19 -0.04
N ILE A 148 -15.06 -10.26 -0.97
CA ILE A 148 -13.88 -9.79 -1.68
C ILE A 148 -13.60 -8.38 -1.18
N PRO A 149 -12.52 -8.16 -0.42
CA PRO A 149 -12.24 -6.84 0.12
C PRO A 149 -11.83 -5.85 -0.98
N ALA A 150 -12.10 -4.57 -0.77
CA ALA A 150 -11.48 -3.50 -1.53
C ALA A 150 -9.95 -3.61 -1.46
N GLY A 151 -9.26 -3.20 -2.52
CA GLY A 151 -7.83 -3.43 -2.65
C GLY A 151 -7.46 -4.71 -3.42
N THR A 152 -8.43 -5.57 -3.71
CA THR A 152 -8.20 -6.85 -4.40
C THR A 152 -8.07 -6.65 -5.91
N VAL A 153 -7.15 -7.40 -6.52
CA VAL A 153 -7.09 -7.58 -7.98
C VAL A 153 -7.60 -8.96 -8.34
N LEU A 154 -8.45 -9.00 -9.37
CA LEU A 154 -9.03 -10.20 -9.90
C LEU A 154 -8.68 -10.34 -11.38
N LYS A 155 -8.27 -11.54 -11.79
CA LYS A 155 -8.10 -11.91 -13.20
C LYS A 155 -9.48 -12.24 -13.78
N VAL A 156 -9.81 -11.68 -14.93
CA VAL A 156 -11.07 -11.98 -15.64
C VAL A 156 -10.85 -13.17 -16.56
N GLU A 157 -11.79 -14.12 -16.56
CA GLU A 157 -11.73 -15.27 -17.46
C GLU A 157 -12.86 -15.28 -18.47
N SER A 158 -14.10 -15.42 -18.01
CA SER A 158 -15.26 -15.56 -18.89
C SER A 158 -16.56 -15.18 -18.18
N THR A 159 -17.69 -15.32 -18.89
CA THR A 159 -19.01 -14.94 -18.40
C THR A 159 -19.91 -16.17 -18.32
N PHE A 160 -20.75 -16.23 -17.28
CA PHE A 160 -21.60 -17.39 -16.98
C PHE A 160 -23.05 -16.98 -16.74
N LYS A 161 -24.00 -17.80 -17.17
CA LYS A 161 -25.41 -17.68 -16.78
C LYS A 161 -25.72 -18.79 -15.81
N ALA A 162 -26.35 -18.44 -14.70
CA ALA A 162 -26.79 -19.38 -13.70
C ALA A 162 -28.30 -19.30 -13.53
N LYS A 163 -28.99 -20.45 -13.56
CA LYS A 163 -30.41 -20.53 -13.22
C LYS A 163 -30.56 -20.93 -11.76
N TRP A 164 -31.22 -20.08 -11.00
CA TRP A 164 -31.49 -20.23 -9.57
C TRP A 164 -32.95 -20.59 -9.34
N ARG A 165 -33.24 -21.61 -8.53
CA ARG A 165 -34.60 -21.90 -8.07
C ARG A 165 -34.85 -21.23 -6.72
N THR A 166 -35.78 -20.27 -6.68
CA THR A 166 -36.22 -19.62 -5.45
C THR A 166 -37.64 -20.08 -5.06
N CYS A 167 -37.87 -20.32 -3.77
CA CYS A 167 -39.19 -20.65 -3.24
C CYS A 167 -39.95 -19.35 -2.94
N ALA A 168 -41.05 -19.10 -3.64
CA ALA A 168 -41.96 -18.01 -3.29
C ALA A 168 -42.99 -18.52 -2.27
N GLU A 169 -43.06 -17.93 -1.08
CA GLU A 169 -44.22 -18.10 -0.19
C GLU A 169 -45.29 -17.08 -0.59
N THR A 170 -46.23 -17.48 -1.46
CA THR A 170 -47.45 -16.70 -1.71
C THR A 170 -48.64 -17.39 -1.06
N GLY A 171 -49.21 -16.75 -0.04
CA GLY A 171 -50.50 -17.17 0.51
C GLY A 171 -50.87 -16.47 1.81
N VAL A 172 -51.65 -15.40 1.73
CA VAL A 172 -52.44 -14.89 2.87
C VAL A 172 -53.61 -15.86 3.06
N LEU A 173 -53.49 -16.71 4.08
CA LEU A 173 -54.47 -17.69 4.59
C LEU A 173 -54.82 -18.90 3.69
N LYS A 174 -54.34 -20.07 4.15
CA LYS A 174 -54.92 -21.43 4.10
C LYS A 174 -54.64 -22.42 2.96
N LYS A 175 -53.83 -22.12 1.94
CA LYS A 175 -53.17 -23.17 1.12
C LYS A 175 -51.78 -22.70 0.68
N LYS A 176 -50.73 -23.14 1.38
CA LYS A 176 -49.34 -22.91 0.97
C LYS A 176 -49.03 -23.79 -0.25
N GLN A 177 -49.30 -23.30 -1.46
CA GLN A 177 -48.70 -23.87 -2.67
C GLN A 177 -47.26 -23.33 -2.74
N LYS A 178 -46.26 -24.22 -2.74
CA LYS A 178 -44.87 -23.84 -3.02
C LYS A 178 -44.75 -23.63 -4.52
N GLU A 179 -44.84 -22.39 -4.97
CA GLU A 179 -44.55 -22.04 -6.35
C GLU A 179 -43.05 -21.78 -6.48
N TRP A 180 -42.38 -22.65 -7.24
CA TRP A 180 -40.96 -22.52 -7.54
C TRP A 180 -40.79 -21.54 -8.69
N THR A 181 -40.10 -20.44 -8.44
CA THR A 181 -39.74 -19.48 -9.49
C THR A 181 -38.26 -19.65 -9.83
N SER A 182 -37.95 -19.76 -11.11
CA SER A 182 -36.56 -19.72 -11.57
C SER A 182 -36.16 -18.29 -11.90
N ARG A 183 -34.93 -17.91 -11.53
CA ARG A 183 -34.31 -16.64 -11.90
C ARG A 183 -32.96 -16.91 -12.56
N GLU A 184 -32.73 -16.32 -13.72
CA GLU A 184 -31.45 -16.39 -14.40
C GLU A 184 -30.60 -15.18 -14.03
N ILE A 185 -29.35 -15.42 -13.62
CA ILE A 185 -28.42 -14.37 -13.20
C ILE A 185 -27.12 -14.56 -13.98
N GLN A 186 -26.58 -13.46 -14.51
CA GLN A 186 -25.30 -13.44 -15.22
C GLN A 186 -24.16 -13.12 -14.26
N TYR A 187 -23.04 -13.81 -14.42
CA TYR A 187 -21.85 -13.71 -13.59
C TYR A 187 -20.62 -13.48 -14.44
N LEU A 188 -19.65 -12.76 -13.89
CA LEU A 188 -18.28 -12.70 -14.37
C LEU A 188 -17.46 -13.70 -13.57
N LYS A 189 -16.86 -14.67 -14.27
CA LYS A 189 -15.89 -15.59 -13.68
C LYS A 189 -14.54 -14.91 -13.58
N CYS A 190 -14.04 -14.87 -12.35
CA CYS A 190 -12.76 -14.29 -12.00
C CYS A 190 -11.90 -15.28 -11.23
N ILE A 191 -10.59 -15.06 -11.22
CA ILE A 191 -9.63 -15.76 -10.38
C ILE A 191 -8.96 -14.74 -9.45
N ASP A 192 -8.86 -15.07 -8.16
CA ASP A 192 -8.17 -14.25 -7.17
C ASP A 192 -6.65 -14.52 -7.11
N ASN A 193 -5.96 -13.86 -6.18
CA ASN A 193 -4.52 -14.06 -5.98
C ASN A 193 -4.13 -15.42 -5.37
N LYS A 194 -5.11 -16.25 -4.99
CA LYS A 194 -4.91 -17.62 -4.48
C LYS A 194 -5.31 -18.68 -5.51
N GLU A 195 -5.47 -18.29 -6.77
CA GLU A 195 -5.94 -19.15 -7.86
C GLU A 195 -7.33 -19.76 -7.60
N GLN A 196 -8.16 -19.09 -6.79
CA GLN A 196 -9.53 -19.54 -6.52
C GLN A 196 -10.51 -18.86 -7.45
N GLU A 197 -11.40 -19.66 -8.04
CA GLU A 197 -12.48 -19.19 -8.90
C GLU A 197 -13.58 -18.51 -8.09
N ILE A 198 -14.02 -17.36 -8.57
CA ILE A 198 -15.09 -16.56 -7.98
C ILE A 198 -16.02 -16.08 -9.08
N LEU A 199 -17.31 -16.36 -8.94
CA LEU A 199 -18.36 -15.82 -9.79
C LEU A 199 -18.94 -14.56 -9.14
N ILE A 200 -18.87 -13.44 -9.83
CA ILE A 200 -19.40 -12.15 -9.34
C ILE A 200 -20.60 -11.75 -10.20
N PRO A 201 -21.78 -11.50 -9.62
CA PRO A 201 -22.97 -11.20 -10.41
C PRO A 201 -22.81 -9.88 -11.14
N PHE A 202 -23.32 -9.78 -12.38
CA PHE A 202 -23.28 -8.56 -13.19
C PHE A 202 -23.96 -7.36 -12.51
N THR A 203 -24.96 -7.64 -11.66
CA THR A 203 -25.66 -6.63 -10.87
C THR A 203 -24.80 -6.01 -9.76
N ALA A 204 -23.63 -6.60 -9.44
CA ALA A 204 -22.72 -6.04 -8.44
C ALA A 204 -22.23 -4.66 -8.88
N LYS A 205 -22.51 -3.66 -8.05
CA LYS A 205 -22.07 -2.27 -8.21
C LYS A 205 -20.82 -2.01 -7.40
N GLY A 206 -20.02 -1.04 -7.84
CA GLY A 206 -18.77 -0.69 -7.18
C GLY A 206 -17.94 0.29 -7.97
N LYS A 207 -16.68 0.41 -7.58
CA LYS A 207 -15.69 1.26 -8.28
C LYS A 207 -14.57 0.34 -8.79
N PHE A 208 -14.61 0.03 -10.08
CA PHE A 208 -13.70 -0.92 -10.71
C PHE A 208 -12.78 -0.23 -11.71
N HIS A 209 -11.50 -0.58 -11.66
CA HIS A 209 -10.51 -0.08 -12.59
C HIS A 209 -9.81 -1.25 -13.27
N PRO A 210 -9.59 -1.23 -14.59
CA PRO A 210 -8.70 -2.19 -15.21
C PRO A 210 -7.28 -1.99 -14.66
N VAL A 211 -6.55 -3.08 -14.48
CA VAL A 211 -5.13 -3.00 -14.11
C VAL A 211 -4.35 -2.77 -15.39
N TYR A 212 -3.48 -1.76 -15.39
CA TYR A 212 -2.62 -1.48 -16.52
C TYR A 212 -1.80 -2.71 -16.91
N GLN A 213 -1.70 -2.92 -18.21
CA GLN A 213 -0.80 -3.89 -18.83
C GLN A 213 -0.03 -3.20 -19.95
N ASN A 214 1.22 -3.60 -20.12
CA ASN A 214 2.06 -3.04 -21.17
C ASN A 214 1.38 -3.19 -22.55
N GLY A 215 1.23 -2.08 -23.27
CA GLY A 215 0.52 -2.01 -24.54
C GLY A 215 -0.99 -1.77 -24.45
N SER A 216 -1.59 -1.77 -23.25
CA SER A 216 -3.00 -1.39 -23.05
C SER A 216 -3.14 0.12 -22.82
N SER A 217 -4.16 0.73 -23.43
CA SER A 217 -4.40 2.19 -23.40
C SER A 217 -5.77 2.55 -22.80
N ASP A 218 -6.25 1.82 -21.80
CA ASP A 218 -7.47 2.25 -21.10
C ASP A 218 -7.15 3.42 -20.15
N SER A 219 -7.70 4.59 -20.46
CA SER A 219 -7.62 5.81 -19.64
C SER A 219 -8.09 5.63 -18.18
N LYS A 220 -8.87 4.58 -17.89
CA LYS A 220 -9.37 4.24 -16.55
C LYS A 220 -8.40 3.37 -15.74
N SER A 221 -7.28 2.96 -16.35
CA SER A 221 -6.37 2.00 -15.76
C SER A 221 -5.69 2.50 -14.51
N VAL A 222 -5.40 1.57 -13.62
CA VAL A 222 -4.59 1.80 -12.43
C VAL A 222 -3.25 1.09 -12.55
N PHE A 223 -2.23 1.69 -11.98
CA PHE A 223 -0.83 1.32 -12.15
C PHE A 223 -0.21 0.94 -10.82
N ARG A 224 0.72 -0.01 -10.82
CA ARG A 224 1.70 -0.15 -9.74
C ARG A 224 2.82 0.87 -9.92
N MET A 225 3.55 1.14 -8.83
CA MET A 225 4.74 2.00 -8.91
C MET A 225 5.77 1.41 -9.90
N LYS A 226 5.96 0.09 -9.87
CA LYS A 226 6.78 -0.63 -10.85
C LYS A 226 6.45 -0.24 -12.30
N ASP A 227 5.17 -0.33 -12.68
CA ASP A 227 4.71 -0.05 -14.06
C ASP A 227 4.99 1.41 -14.44
N ILE A 228 4.77 2.35 -13.51
CA ILE A 228 5.04 3.77 -13.74
C ILE A 228 6.54 4.01 -13.99
N LEU A 229 7.41 3.37 -13.20
CA LEU A 229 8.86 3.58 -13.30
C LEU A 229 9.52 2.83 -14.47
N THR A 230 8.85 1.82 -15.03
CA THR A 230 9.34 1.05 -16.18
C THR A 230 8.80 1.57 -17.51
N ASP A 231 7.51 1.86 -17.58
CA ASP A 231 6.80 1.99 -18.87
C ASP A 231 6.44 3.44 -19.20
N LEU A 232 6.33 4.32 -18.20
CA LEU A 232 5.93 5.70 -18.43
C LEU A 232 7.14 6.64 -18.55
N THR A 233 6.98 7.68 -19.36
CA THR A 233 7.94 8.79 -19.42
C THR A 233 7.70 9.74 -18.26
N LEU A 234 8.74 9.96 -17.44
CA LEU A 234 8.72 10.88 -16.32
C LEU A 234 9.14 12.30 -16.76
N PRO A 235 8.58 13.37 -16.16
CA PRO A 235 7.72 13.37 -14.97
C PRO A 235 6.25 13.06 -15.28
N VAL A 236 5.56 12.42 -14.33
CA VAL A 236 4.12 12.11 -14.44
C VAL A 236 3.37 12.44 -13.16
N LYS A 237 2.14 12.93 -13.30
CA LYS A 237 1.25 13.22 -12.17
C LYS A 237 0.38 12.01 -11.89
N VAL A 238 0.34 11.59 -10.63
CA VAL A 238 -0.41 10.42 -10.19
C VAL A 238 -1.20 10.74 -8.93
N ARG A 239 -2.28 10.00 -8.70
CA ARG A 239 -3.02 10.01 -7.44
C ARG A 239 -2.98 8.61 -6.86
N ILE A 240 -2.58 8.49 -5.59
CA ILE A 240 -2.71 7.23 -4.86
C ILE A 240 -4.19 6.98 -4.54
N ILE A 241 -4.71 5.84 -4.98
CA ILE A 241 -6.11 5.45 -4.72
C ILE A 241 -6.22 4.30 -3.72
N TYR A 242 -5.09 3.63 -3.45
CA TYR A 242 -4.96 2.56 -2.46
C TYR A 242 -3.50 2.43 -2.04
N GLY A 243 -3.26 2.19 -0.76
CA GLY A 243 -1.93 2.01 -0.18
C GLY A 243 -1.80 2.72 1.16
N LYS A 244 -0.65 2.56 1.81
CA LYS A 244 -0.36 3.22 3.09
C LYS A 244 0.30 4.59 2.86
N PRO A 245 -0.10 5.65 3.60
CA PRO A 245 0.62 6.93 3.57
C PRO A 245 2.05 6.78 4.09
N PRO A 246 2.90 7.81 3.90
CA PRO A 246 4.18 7.89 4.59
C PRO A 246 3.98 7.73 6.11
N VAL A 247 4.81 6.89 6.73
CA VAL A 247 4.74 6.65 8.19
C VAL A 247 5.15 7.90 8.97
N VAL A 248 6.07 8.69 8.40
CA VAL A 248 6.54 9.93 9.02
C VAL A 248 5.56 11.06 8.67
N PRO A 249 5.09 11.83 9.67
CA PRO A 249 4.26 13.02 9.47
C PRO A 249 4.93 13.97 8.49
N CYS A 250 4.26 14.17 7.36
CA CYS A 250 4.69 15.07 6.30
C CYS A 250 3.46 15.59 5.55
N ILE A 251 3.65 16.61 4.72
CA ILE A 251 2.56 17.09 3.86
C ILE A 251 2.32 16.05 2.76
N PHE A 252 1.18 15.38 2.84
CA PHE A 252 0.78 14.32 1.91
C PHE A 252 -0.69 14.47 1.52
N THR A 253 -0.94 14.89 0.28
CA THR A 253 -2.31 15.08 -0.26
C THR A 253 -2.84 13.85 -0.98
N GLY A 254 -1.99 12.83 -1.20
CA GLY A 254 -2.28 11.69 -2.08
C GLY A 254 -2.17 12.00 -3.57
N MET A 255 -2.07 13.28 -3.97
CA MET A 255 -1.70 13.67 -5.33
C MET A 255 -0.20 13.94 -5.38
N LEU A 256 0.45 13.40 -6.40
CA LEU A 256 1.91 13.32 -6.47
C LEU A 256 2.38 13.66 -7.89
N VAL A 257 3.58 14.19 -7.99
CA VAL A 257 4.34 14.21 -9.25
C VAL A 257 5.60 13.37 -9.07
N ILE A 258 5.72 12.31 -9.86
CA ILE A 258 6.92 11.47 -9.91
C ILE A 258 7.88 12.15 -10.86
N LYS A 259 8.97 12.68 -10.33
CA LYS A 259 9.93 13.52 -11.06
C LYS A 259 10.90 12.70 -11.88
N ARG A 260 11.51 11.70 -11.24
CA ARG A 260 12.53 10.84 -11.84
C ARG A 260 12.57 9.49 -11.16
N ARG A 261 13.25 8.55 -11.81
CA ARG A 261 13.57 7.24 -11.29
C ARG A 261 14.98 7.26 -10.70
N ILE A 262 15.12 6.72 -9.49
CA ILE A 262 16.39 6.45 -8.83
C ILE A 262 16.58 4.94 -8.78
N THR A 263 17.82 4.47 -8.92
CA THR A 263 18.19 3.08 -8.63
C THR A 263 19.44 3.13 -7.77
N GLU A 264 19.35 2.56 -6.58
CA GLU A 264 20.39 2.70 -5.56
C GLU A 264 20.45 1.46 -4.68
N ASP A 265 21.63 1.25 -4.12
CA ASP A 265 21.84 0.29 -3.05
C ASP A 265 21.49 0.95 -1.71
N VAL A 266 20.69 0.27 -0.89
CA VAL A 266 20.24 0.77 0.40
C VAL A 266 20.43 -0.29 1.47
N PHE A 267 20.82 0.18 2.66
CA PHE A 267 20.93 -0.64 3.85
C PHE A 267 19.79 -0.30 4.79
N VAL A 268 19.05 -1.32 5.24
CA VAL A 268 18.08 -1.18 6.32
C VAL A 268 18.77 -1.54 7.63
N GLY A 269 18.63 -0.67 8.62
CA GLY A 269 19.18 -0.86 9.95
C GLY A 269 18.27 -0.36 11.06
N SER A 270 18.72 -0.54 12.31
CA SER A 270 18.04 -0.08 13.51
C SER A 270 19.01 0.50 14.53
N THR A 271 18.53 1.45 15.32
CA THR A 271 19.27 2.02 16.46
C THR A 271 19.37 1.00 17.60
N ILE A 272 20.56 0.80 18.19
CA ILE A 272 20.75 -0.21 19.25
C ILE A 272 20.69 0.39 20.66
N THR A 273 21.10 1.65 20.84
CA THR A 273 21.34 2.22 22.18
C THR A 273 20.11 2.92 22.77
N PHE A 274 19.13 3.32 21.94
CA PHE A 274 17.93 3.99 22.42
C PHE A 274 16.90 3.03 23.02
N LYS A 275 16.12 3.53 24.00
CA LYS A 275 14.94 2.83 24.55
C LYS A 275 13.84 2.59 23.50
N ARG A 276 13.84 3.36 22.42
CA ARG A 276 12.94 3.20 21.28
C ARG A 276 13.78 2.91 20.04
N HIS A 277 13.62 1.71 19.50
CA HIS A 277 14.28 1.27 18.29
C HIS A 277 13.56 1.83 17.07
N ALA A 278 14.30 2.45 16.15
CA ALA A 278 13.75 2.97 14.92
C ALA A 278 14.47 2.34 13.72
N LEU A 279 13.70 1.85 12.76
CA LEU A 279 14.22 1.45 11.46
C LEU A 279 14.56 2.67 10.62
N PHE A 280 15.65 2.58 9.87
CA PHE A 280 16.06 3.59 8.90
C PHE A 280 16.61 2.94 7.64
N GLU A 281 16.59 3.70 6.55
CA GLU A 281 17.31 3.38 5.32
C GLU A 281 18.52 4.29 5.16
N LEU A 282 19.66 3.68 4.87
CA LEU A 282 20.90 4.35 4.53
C LEU A 282 21.27 4.04 3.08
N PRO A 283 21.20 5.03 2.18
CA PRO A 283 21.70 4.86 0.82
C PRO A 283 23.22 4.65 0.82
N ALA A 284 23.70 3.78 -0.06
CA ALA A 284 25.10 3.41 -0.19
C ALA A 284 25.95 4.43 -0.98
N TYR A 285 25.63 5.72 -0.92
CA TYR A 285 26.38 6.74 -1.68
C TYR A 285 27.87 6.72 -1.31
N ASN A 286 28.71 7.07 -2.29
CA ASN A 286 30.16 7.00 -2.13
C ASN A 286 30.64 7.92 -0.99
N ASP A 287 31.62 7.42 -0.25
CA ASP A 287 32.37 8.06 0.85
C ASP A 287 31.75 8.01 2.26
N VAL A 288 30.66 7.25 2.49
CA VAL A 288 30.26 6.94 3.88
C VAL A 288 31.23 5.92 4.48
N LYS A 289 32.15 6.41 5.32
CA LYS A 289 33.01 5.58 6.15
C LYS A 289 32.21 5.03 7.33
N ILE A 290 32.38 3.74 7.58
CA ILE A 290 31.78 3.07 8.72
C ILE A 290 32.85 2.42 9.57
N PHE A 291 32.63 2.42 10.88
CA PHE A 291 33.42 1.71 11.85
C PHE A 291 32.61 0.51 12.34
N MET A 292 33.05 -0.69 12.02
CA MET A 292 32.40 -1.93 12.41
C MET A 292 32.95 -2.43 13.74
N ALA A 293 32.07 -2.96 14.60
CA ALA A 293 32.51 -3.64 15.81
C ALA A 293 33.28 -4.92 15.44
N LYS A 294 34.48 -5.12 16.00
CA LYS A 294 35.28 -6.34 15.76
C LYS A 294 34.62 -7.59 16.33
N SER A 295 33.91 -7.45 17.45
CA SER A 295 33.17 -8.53 18.08
C SER A 295 31.76 -8.05 18.43
N GLU A 296 30.76 -8.87 18.11
CA GLU A 296 29.38 -8.62 18.50
C GLU A 296 29.05 -9.13 19.91
N GLU A 297 29.94 -9.92 20.54
CA GLU A 297 29.71 -10.54 21.85
C GLU A 297 29.35 -9.51 22.92
N GLN A 298 29.91 -8.30 22.83
CA GLN A 298 29.65 -7.20 23.75
C GLN A 298 28.20 -6.69 23.68
N PHE A 299 27.51 -6.92 22.56
CA PHE A 299 26.12 -6.52 22.34
C PHE A 299 25.14 -7.67 22.55
N VAL A 300 25.59 -8.93 22.50
CA VAL A 300 24.71 -10.11 22.53
C VAL A 300 23.86 -10.13 23.79
N ASP A 301 24.37 -9.70 24.94
CA ASP A 301 23.60 -9.67 26.19
C ASP A 301 22.75 -8.42 26.39
N MET A 302 22.95 -7.39 25.56
CA MET A 302 22.14 -6.18 25.62
C MET A 302 20.72 -6.47 25.15
N LYS A 303 19.74 -6.27 26.04
CA LYS A 303 18.32 -6.36 25.69
C LYS A 303 17.98 -5.49 24.48
N THR A 304 18.51 -4.27 24.43
CA THR A 304 18.26 -3.31 23.35
C THR A 304 18.80 -3.79 21.99
N TYR A 305 19.92 -4.53 21.96
CA TYR A 305 20.41 -5.17 20.73
C TYR A 305 19.50 -6.31 20.28
N LYS A 306 19.06 -7.18 21.21
CA LYS A 306 18.12 -8.27 20.90
C LYS A 306 16.81 -7.72 20.34
N ASP A 307 16.26 -6.68 20.96
CA ASP A 307 15.03 -6.01 20.53
C ASP A 307 15.20 -5.35 19.14
N ALA A 308 16.31 -4.65 18.90
CA ALA A 308 16.63 -4.07 17.58
C ALA A 308 16.76 -5.14 16.49
N LYS A 309 17.40 -6.27 16.78
CA LYS A 309 17.57 -7.39 15.85
C LYS A 309 16.23 -8.03 15.51
N GLN A 310 15.35 -8.24 16.50
CA GLN A 310 14.00 -8.75 16.30
C GLN A 310 13.15 -7.79 15.45
N LEU A 311 13.25 -6.47 15.71
CA LEU A 311 12.59 -5.44 14.91
C LEU A 311 12.99 -5.54 13.43
N CYS A 312 14.30 -5.61 13.14
CA CYS A 312 14.80 -5.76 11.78
C CYS A 312 14.36 -7.09 11.14
N GLN A 313 14.43 -8.20 11.87
CA GLN A 313 13.98 -9.51 11.40
C GLN A 313 12.50 -9.49 10.98
N LYS A 314 11.65 -8.86 11.78
CA LYS A 314 10.19 -8.85 11.54
C LYS A 314 9.78 -7.86 10.45
N TYR A 315 10.44 -6.71 10.35
CA TYR A 315 9.90 -5.58 9.57
C TYR A 315 10.84 -5.02 8.49
N SER A 316 12.07 -5.51 8.32
CA SER A 316 12.99 -4.91 7.33
C SER A 316 12.47 -4.97 5.90
N ASP A 317 11.86 -6.09 5.48
CA ASP A 317 11.28 -6.24 4.15
C ASP A 317 10.12 -5.27 3.94
N SER A 318 9.11 -5.30 4.82
CA SER A 318 7.92 -4.45 4.71
C SER A 318 8.26 -2.96 4.84
N TYR A 319 9.17 -2.60 5.75
CA TYR A 319 9.67 -1.23 5.90
C TYR A 319 10.34 -0.75 4.62
N SER A 320 11.14 -1.60 3.96
CA SER A 320 11.86 -1.23 2.76
C SER A 320 10.94 -0.86 1.59
N SER A 321 9.69 -1.32 1.58
CA SER A 321 8.70 -1.07 0.53
C SER A 321 7.80 0.14 0.82
N LEU A 322 7.92 0.79 1.98
CA LEU A 322 7.11 1.96 2.36
C LEU A 322 7.55 3.25 1.67
N ILE A 323 6.63 4.21 1.57
CA ILE A 323 6.93 5.61 1.20
C ILE A 323 7.75 6.26 2.31
N LYS A 324 8.88 6.86 1.95
CA LYS A 324 9.81 7.50 2.89
C LYS A 324 10.08 8.94 2.47
N LEU A 325 10.50 9.76 3.43
CA LEU A 325 11.10 11.06 3.12
C LEU A 325 12.48 10.83 2.51
N SER A 326 12.86 11.68 1.56
CA SER A 326 14.23 11.69 1.05
C SER A 326 15.21 12.08 2.16
N PRO A 327 16.36 11.41 2.29
CA PRO A 327 17.36 11.76 3.30
C PRO A 327 18.02 13.11 3.02
N THR A 328 18.05 13.54 1.75
CA THR A 328 18.48 14.88 1.35
C THR A 328 17.32 15.86 1.54
N LEU A 329 17.48 16.83 2.43
CA LEU A 329 16.50 17.88 2.60
C LEU A 329 16.57 18.85 1.42
N ASP A 330 15.43 19.06 0.77
CA ASP A 330 15.21 20.09 -0.23
C ASP A 330 14.51 21.29 0.41
N THR A 331 15.23 21.99 1.30
CA THR A 331 14.72 23.16 2.05
C THR A 331 14.49 24.41 1.19
N ASP A 332 15.03 24.44 -0.03
CA ASP A 332 15.00 25.64 -0.89
C ASP A 332 13.65 25.85 -1.59
N HIS A 333 12.75 24.87 -1.51
CA HIS A 333 11.41 24.99 -2.09
C HIS A 333 10.48 25.51 -1.01
N GLN A 334 9.94 26.72 -1.24
CA GLN A 334 9.06 27.44 -0.32
C GLN A 334 8.09 26.45 0.34
N MET A 335 8.26 26.23 1.64
CA MET A 335 7.20 25.66 2.45
C MET A 335 6.04 26.65 2.38
N ILE A 336 5.16 26.50 1.40
CA ILE A 336 3.84 27.08 1.48
C ILE A 336 3.15 26.28 2.59
N GLN A 337 3.36 26.72 3.83
CA GLN A 337 2.49 26.37 4.95
C GLN A 337 1.16 27.03 4.66
N HIS A 338 0.38 26.45 3.76
CA HIS A 338 -1.02 26.81 3.66
C HIS A 338 -1.66 26.23 4.92
N ILE A 339 -1.62 26.99 6.01
CA ILE A 339 -2.44 26.76 7.19
C ILE A 339 -3.87 26.95 6.69
N PRO A 340 -4.70 25.90 6.59
CA PRO A 340 -6.11 26.11 6.36
C PRO A 340 -6.62 26.89 7.57
N THR A 341 -7.09 28.12 7.36
CA THR A 341 -7.54 29.05 8.40
C THR A 341 -8.87 28.62 9.03
N GLU A 342 -9.16 27.33 9.09
CA GLU A 342 -10.35 26.79 9.74
C GLU A 342 -9.93 26.07 11.03
N LYS A 343 -10.29 26.69 12.15
CA LYS A 343 -10.08 26.18 13.51
C LYS A 343 -10.93 24.93 13.73
N THR A 344 -10.45 23.76 13.32
CA THR A 344 -11.18 22.50 13.55
C THR A 344 -10.30 21.48 14.27
N LYS A 345 -10.59 21.30 15.57
CA LYS A 345 -10.38 20.14 16.50
C LYS A 345 -9.44 18.94 16.15
N GLN A 346 -8.38 19.08 15.34
CA GLN A 346 -7.52 17.96 14.92
C GLN A 346 -6.26 17.72 15.79
N ARG A 347 -6.03 18.51 16.85
CA ARG A 347 -4.84 18.36 17.71
C ARG A 347 -4.68 16.97 18.36
N HIS A 348 -5.77 16.20 18.49
CA HIS A 348 -5.72 14.85 19.07
C HIS A 348 -5.31 13.75 18.07
N GLU A 349 -5.35 14.00 16.77
CA GLU A 349 -5.03 13.01 15.73
C GLU A 349 -3.53 13.00 15.39
N SER A 350 -2.92 14.19 15.33
CA SER A 350 -1.48 14.36 15.08
C SER A 350 -0.59 13.72 16.15
N LEU A 351 -1.09 13.59 17.40
CA LEU A 351 -0.40 12.85 18.46
C LEU A 351 -0.54 11.33 18.31
N LYS A 352 -1.65 10.83 17.73
CA LYS A 352 -1.83 9.40 17.40
C LYS A 352 -0.99 8.97 16.20
N THR A 353 -0.67 9.88 15.28
CA THR A 353 0.22 9.60 14.13
C THR A 353 1.70 9.57 14.55
N LEU A 354 2.10 10.39 15.53
CA LEU A 354 3.40 10.26 16.20
C LEU A 354 3.53 8.90 16.90
N ASP A 355 2.43 8.42 17.48
CA ASP A 355 2.35 7.05 18.00
C ASP A 355 2.50 5.99 16.89
N LEU A 356 2.19 6.25 15.61
CA LEU A 356 2.38 5.28 14.51
C LEU A 356 3.86 5.07 14.15
N ILE A 357 4.70 6.10 14.30
CA ILE A 357 6.17 5.99 14.17
C ILE A 357 6.74 5.18 15.35
N THR A 358 6.07 5.20 16.50
CA THR A 358 6.49 4.47 17.71
C THR A 358 5.73 3.16 17.96
N ASN A 359 4.67 2.88 17.18
CA ASN A 359 3.83 1.67 17.22
C ASN A 359 4.24 0.63 16.17
N ILE A 360 5.47 0.74 15.65
CA ILE A 360 6.24 -0.48 15.33
C ILE A 360 6.77 -1.13 16.64
N SER A 361 6.24 -0.75 17.80
CA SER A 361 6.31 -1.51 19.04
C SER A 361 5.30 -2.64 18.99
N LEU A 362 5.78 -3.87 18.75
CA LEU A 362 5.23 -5.20 19.15
C LEU A 362 3.72 -5.33 19.51
N THR A 363 2.82 -4.64 18.85
CA THR A 363 1.37 -4.84 18.97
C THR A 363 0.86 -5.45 17.67
N ASP A 364 0.03 -6.49 17.80
CA ASP A 364 -0.45 -7.34 16.71
C ASP A 364 -1.47 -6.68 15.76
N ASP A 365 -1.70 -5.36 15.91
CA ASP A 365 -2.69 -4.63 15.13
C ASP A 365 -2.06 -3.98 13.89
N GLU A 366 -2.26 -4.60 12.73
CA GLU A 366 -1.85 -4.01 11.45
C GLU A 366 -2.62 -2.70 11.16
N PRO A 367 -1.93 -1.61 10.80
CA PRO A 367 -2.59 -0.36 10.44
C PRO A 367 -3.37 -0.48 9.11
N ARG A 368 -4.64 -0.07 9.14
CA ARG A 368 -5.59 -0.10 8.00
C ARG A 368 -5.22 0.94 6.92
N SER A 369 -5.53 0.64 5.66
CA SER A 369 -5.36 1.55 4.51
C SER A 369 -6.21 2.82 4.67
N GLN A 370 -5.58 3.99 4.72
CA GLN A 370 -6.24 5.29 4.99
C GLN A 370 -6.77 6.01 3.73
N PHE A 371 -6.32 5.64 2.52
CA PHE A 371 -6.77 6.29 1.27
C PHE A 371 -8.06 5.73 0.67
N MET A 372 -8.74 4.84 1.40
CA MET A 372 -10.13 4.55 1.09
C MET A 372 -10.95 5.79 1.45
N GLU A 373 -11.15 6.68 0.48
CA GLU A 373 -12.23 7.67 0.57
C GLU A 373 -13.53 6.89 0.77
N SER A 374 -13.97 6.80 2.02
CA SER A 374 -15.35 6.53 2.37
C SER A 374 -16.15 7.73 1.88
N SER A 375 -16.48 7.75 0.58
CA SER A 375 -17.64 8.51 0.14
C SER A 375 -18.80 7.98 0.96
N SER A 376 -19.43 8.85 1.74
CA SER A 376 -20.57 8.62 2.64
C SER A 376 -21.84 8.08 1.97
N ASP A 377 -21.73 7.55 0.75
CA ASP A 377 -22.77 6.89 -0.02
C ASP A 377 -22.61 5.36 0.03
N ASP A 378 -22.19 4.82 1.18
CA ASP A 378 -22.40 3.40 1.48
C ASP A 378 -23.88 3.17 1.84
N THR A 379 -24.79 3.55 0.94
CA THR A 379 -26.04 2.79 0.75
C THR A 379 -25.66 1.51 0.02
N VAL A 380 -24.93 0.63 0.72
CA VAL A 380 -24.93 -0.79 0.39
C VAL A 380 -26.38 -1.21 0.61
N SER A 381 -27.16 -1.23 -0.47
CA SER A 381 -28.32 -2.10 -0.50
C SER A 381 -27.76 -3.50 -0.27
N GLU A 382 -27.84 -3.99 0.96
CA GLU A 382 -27.84 -5.42 1.25
C GLU A 382 -29.04 -6.00 0.50
N GLN A 383 -28.90 -6.16 -0.81
CA GLN A 383 -29.59 -7.23 -1.49
C GLN A 383 -28.88 -8.49 -1.00
N SER A 384 -29.32 -8.92 0.19
CA SER A 384 -29.28 -10.31 0.61
C SER A 384 -29.91 -11.09 -0.53
N LEU A 385 -29.04 -11.49 -1.45
CA LEU A 385 -29.33 -12.47 -2.45
C LEU A 385 -29.47 -13.77 -1.65
N THR A 386 -30.67 -14.00 -1.12
CA THR A 386 -31.15 -15.33 -0.71
C THR A 386 -31.26 -16.16 -1.99
N LEU A 387 -30.09 -16.46 -2.55
CA LEU A 387 -29.93 -17.30 -3.70
C LEU A 387 -30.43 -18.67 -3.26
N GLY A 388 -31.47 -19.16 -3.92
CA GLY A 388 -31.98 -20.50 -3.65
C GLY A 388 -30.99 -21.55 -4.15
N THR A 389 -31.49 -22.69 -4.64
CA THR A 389 -30.61 -23.75 -5.14
C THR A 389 -30.13 -23.40 -6.55
N LEU A 390 -28.81 -23.46 -6.78
CA LEU A 390 -28.21 -23.35 -8.11
C LEU A 390 -28.56 -24.62 -8.89
N VAL A 391 -29.20 -24.47 -10.06
CA VAL A 391 -29.70 -25.60 -10.85
C VAL A 391 -28.84 -25.87 -12.06
N GLU A 392 -28.35 -24.81 -12.68
CA GLU A 392 -27.64 -24.89 -13.95
C GLU A 392 -26.67 -23.72 -14.02
N LEU A 393 -25.48 -23.98 -14.53
CA LEU A 393 -24.42 -23.01 -14.75
C LEU A 393 -23.82 -23.24 -16.13
N GLU A 394 -24.03 -22.28 -17.03
CA GLU A 394 -23.57 -22.35 -18.41
C GLU A 394 -22.57 -21.22 -18.68
N GLU A 395 -21.41 -21.57 -19.23
CA GLU A 395 -20.49 -20.59 -19.78
C GLU A 395 -21.10 -20.03 -21.07
N PHE A 396 -21.06 -18.71 -21.22
CA PHE A 396 -21.47 -18.06 -22.46
C PHE A 396 -20.43 -17.02 -22.85
N SER A 397 -20.14 -16.91 -24.14
CA SER A 397 -19.19 -15.92 -24.63
C SER A 397 -19.93 -14.73 -25.21
N ASN A 398 -19.84 -13.57 -24.56
CA ASN A 398 -20.12 -12.28 -25.21
C ASN A 398 -18.90 -11.85 -26.04
N ARG A 399 -18.39 -12.70 -26.94
CA ARG A 399 -17.38 -12.27 -27.92
C ARG A 399 -18.06 -11.44 -28.99
N THR A 400 -18.31 -10.17 -28.70
CA THR A 400 -18.36 -9.17 -29.76
C THR A 400 -16.92 -9.05 -30.25
N SER A 401 -16.65 -9.58 -31.45
CA SER A 401 -15.37 -9.42 -32.14
C SER A 401 -15.02 -7.92 -32.22
N MET A 402 -14.14 -7.45 -31.35
CA MET A 402 -13.32 -6.29 -31.67
C MET A 402 -12.10 -6.83 -32.40
N MET A 403 -12.14 -6.74 -33.72
CA MET A 403 -10.97 -6.89 -34.57
C MET A 403 -9.90 -5.88 -34.15
N CYS A 404 -8.66 -6.35 -34.24
CA CYS A 404 -7.41 -5.67 -33.91
C CYS A 404 -7.26 -4.25 -34.48
#